data_AF-A0A9D7N349-F1
#
_entry.id   AF-A0A9D7N349-F1
#
_cell.length_a   1.000
_cell.length_b   1.000
_cell.length_c   1.000
_cell.angle_alpha   90.00
_cell.angle_beta   90.00
_cell.angle_gamma   90.00
#
_symmetry.space_group_name_H-M   'P 1'
#
loop_
_entity.id
_entity.type
_entity.pdbx_description
1 polymer ?
#
loop_
_entity_poly.entity_id
_entity_poly.type
_entity_poly.pdbx_seq_one_letter_code
_entity_poly.pdbx_strand_id
1 'polypeptide(L)'
;MHGGLQTLYLDAGAAHAGSAYVVLGSASGTAPGLSFGPNLELALAFDAYMLATLTLANSSFLQRTVGLIDARGRASAAIVLPPAQVFADAELHHGFFVFDATGLVTATSNPQLLELLR
;
A
#
# COMPACT_ATOMS: atom_id res chain seq x y z
N MET A 1 20.62 -9.89 -6.99
CA MET A 1 19.92 -9.91 -5.67
C MET A 1 19.60 -8.48 -5.31
N HIS A 2 18.46 -7.97 -5.76
CA HIS A 2 18.20 -6.53 -5.66
C HIS A 2 17.32 -6.30 -4.43
N GLY A 3 17.87 -5.56 -3.48
CA GLY A 3 17.09 -4.91 -2.43
C GLY A 3 16.86 -3.47 -2.83
N GLY A 4 16.00 -2.78 -2.09
CA GLY A 4 15.71 -1.38 -2.40
C GLY A 4 14.89 -0.72 -1.32
N LEU A 5 14.99 0.60 -1.27
CA LEU A 5 14.06 1.44 -0.55
C LEU A 5 13.23 2.19 -1.57
N GLN A 6 11.91 2.04 -1.52
CA GLN A 6 10.98 2.85 -2.28
C GLN A 6 10.10 3.65 -1.32
N THR A 7 10.12 4.96 -1.51
CA THR A 7 9.18 5.85 -0.84
C THR A 7 7.91 5.96 -1.67
N LEU A 8 6.77 5.73 -1.03
CA LEU A 8 5.44 5.95 -1.58
C LEU A 8 4.88 7.26 -1.05
N TYR A 9 4.41 8.11 -1.95
CA TYR A 9 3.68 9.33 -1.61
C TYR A 9 2.19 9.06 -1.79
N LEU A 10 1.44 9.19 -0.70
CA LEU A 10 0.01 8.98 -0.67
C LEU A 10 -0.67 10.34 -0.83
N ASP A 11 -1.58 10.43 -1.78
CA ASP A 11 -2.47 11.57 -1.96
C ASP A 11 -3.91 11.07 -1.89
N ALA A 12 -4.54 11.27 -0.73
CA ALA A 12 -5.96 10.97 -0.52
C ALA A 12 -6.84 12.21 -0.77
N GLY A 13 -6.25 13.40 -0.95
CA GLY A 13 -6.96 14.67 -0.99
C GLY A 13 -7.40 15.19 0.38
N ALA A 14 -7.55 16.51 0.49
CA ALA A 14 -7.81 17.19 1.76
C ALA A 14 -9.13 16.79 2.45
N ALA A 15 -10.08 16.21 1.72
CA ALA A 15 -11.33 15.68 2.27
C ALA A 15 -11.11 14.52 3.26
N HIS A 16 -9.96 13.83 3.17
CA HIS A 16 -9.58 12.72 4.03
C HIS A 16 -8.52 13.12 5.08
N ALA A 17 -8.35 14.42 5.34
CA ALA A 17 -7.45 14.89 6.39
C ALA A 17 -7.83 14.30 7.76
N GLY A 18 -6.86 13.72 8.45
CA GLY A 18 -7.09 13.03 9.73
C GLY A 18 -7.70 11.63 9.62
N SER A 19 -8.10 11.18 8.42
CA SER A 19 -8.50 9.80 8.19
C SER A 19 -7.31 8.85 8.36
N ALA A 20 -7.58 7.63 8.78
CA ALA A 20 -6.57 6.59 8.85
C ALA A 20 -6.36 5.96 7.48
N TYR A 21 -5.13 5.51 7.21
CA TYR A 21 -4.76 4.84 5.98
C TYR A 21 -4.02 3.54 6.25
N VAL A 22 -4.13 2.61 5.31
CA VAL A 22 -3.34 1.38 5.24
C VAL A 22 -2.78 1.23 3.83
N VAL A 23 -1.48 1.00 3.72
CA VAL A 23 -0.78 0.60 2.49
C VAL A 23 -0.66 -0.91 2.47
N LEU A 24 -1.06 -1.52 1.35
CA LEU A 24 -0.95 -2.95 1.09
C LEU A 24 -0.16 -3.19 -0.20
N GLY A 25 0.35 -4.41 -0.32
CA GLY A 25 1.02 -4.89 -1.53
C GLY A 25 0.39 -6.16 -2.10
N SER A 26 0.60 -6.42 -3.38
CA SER A 26 0.30 -7.69 -4.06
C SER A 26 1.48 -8.05 -4.96
N ALA A 27 1.88 -9.33 -4.94
CA ALA A 27 2.88 -9.90 -5.84
C ALA A 27 2.24 -10.69 -7.00
N SER A 28 0.92 -10.91 -6.93
CA SER A 28 0.14 -11.70 -7.90
C SER A 28 -0.53 -10.82 -8.96
N GLY A 29 -0.32 -9.50 -8.89
CA GLY A 29 -0.90 -8.52 -9.80
C GLY A 29 -2.05 -7.71 -9.19
N THR A 30 -2.84 -7.08 -10.05
CA THR A 30 -3.87 -6.08 -9.66
C THR A 30 -5.30 -6.57 -9.84
N ALA A 31 -5.50 -7.84 -10.22
CA ALA A 31 -6.82 -8.42 -10.45
C ALA A 31 -6.90 -9.87 -9.91
N PRO A 32 -8.04 -10.29 -9.32
CA PRO A 32 -9.20 -9.46 -8.97
C PRO A 32 -8.89 -8.51 -7.81
N GLY A 33 -9.41 -7.27 -7.82
CA GLY A 33 -9.22 -6.32 -6.73
C GLY A 33 -10.11 -6.57 -5.52
N LEU A 34 -9.84 -5.85 -4.44
CA LEU A 34 -10.63 -5.88 -3.20
C LEU A 34 -11.76 -4.86 -3.29
N SER A 35 -13.01 -5.33 -3.30
CA SER A 35 -14.19 -4.46 -3.27
C SER A 35 -14.59 -4.09 -1.84
N PHE A 36 -14.82 -2.80 -1.60
CA PHE A 36 -15.31 -2.25 -0.33
C PHE A 36 -16.70 -1.62 -0.46
N GLY A 37 -17.34 -1.77 -1.62
CA GLY A 37 -18.64 -1.19 -1.91
C GLY A 37 -18.78 -0.82 -3.39
N PRO A 38 -19.91 -0.19 -3.75
CA PRO A 38 -20.16 0.24 -5.13
C PRO A 38 -19.09 1.22 -5.60
N ASN A 39 -18.38 0.87 -6.68
CA ASN A 39 -17.30 1.68 -7.28
C ASN A 39 -16.12 1.98 -6.36
N LEU A 40 -15.97 1.26 -5.24
CA LEU A 40 -14.86 1.42 -4.31
C LEU A 40 -14.07 0.12 -4.28
N GLU A 41 -12.99 0.09 -5.06
CA GLU A 41 -12.14 -1.08 -5.22
C GLU A 41 -10.67 -0.67 -5.07
N LEU A 42 -9.91 -1.49 -4.33
CA LEU A 42 -8.45 -1.44 -4.36
C LEU A 42 -7.98 -2.51 -5.35
N ALA A 43 -7.44 -2.08 -6.49
CA ALA A 43 -6.98 -2.97 -7.55
C ALA A 43 -5.65 -3.66 -7.18
N LEU A 44 -5.71 -4.55 -6.19
CA LEU A 44 -4.64 -5.44 -5.74
C LEU A 44 -5.23 -6.85 -5.58
N ALA A 45 -4.56 -7.85 -6.15
CA ALA A 45 -4.92 -9.24 -5.93
C ALA A 45 -4.66 -9.64 -4.46
N PHE A 46 -5.57 -10.42 -3.88
CA PHE A 46 -5.39 -10.96 -2.54
C PHE A 46 -4.40 -12.13 -2.57
N ASP A 47 -3.25 -11.98 -1.90
CA ASP A 47 -2.23 -13.02 -1.86
C ASP A 47 -1.43 -13.03 -0.55
N ALA A 48 -0.44 -13.94 -0.48
CA ALA A 48 0.43 -14.07 0.69
C ALA A 48 1.29 -12.81 0.94
N TYR A 49 1.64 -12.06 -0.11
CA TYR A 49 2.39 -10.81 0.03
C TYR A 49 1.51 -9.70 0.62
N MET A 50 0.23 -9.65 0.25
CA MET A 50 -0.75 -8.76 0.89
C MET A 50 -0.90 -9.07 2.38
N LEU A 51 -1.04 -10.35 2.74
CA LEU A 51 -1.09 -10.76 4.14
C LEU A 51 0.21 -10.39 4.88
N ALA A 52 1.37 -10.54 4.24
CA ALA A 52 2.66 -10.14 4.81
C ALA A 52 2.73 -8.62 5.02
N THR A 53 2.31 -7.81 4.04
CA THR A 53 2.34 -6.35 4.15
C THR A 53 1.39 -5.81 5.22
N LEU A 54 0.24 -6.47 5.41
CA LEU A 54 -0.68 -6.17 6.50
C LEU A 54 -0.10 -6.56 7.88
N THR A 55 0.46 -7.78 7.98
CA THR A 55 0.97 -8.33 9.26
C THR A 55 2.22 -7.59 9.73
N LEU A 56 3.08 -7.19 8.79
CA LEU A 56 4.35 -6.51 9.07
C LEU A 56 4.22 -4.98 8.97
N ALA A 57 3.00 -4.44 8.98
CA ALA A 57 2.78 -3.00 8.90
C ALA A 57 3.52 -2.24 9.99
N ASN A 58 4.13 -1.11 9.63
CA ASN A 58 4.98 -0.30 10.51
C ASN A 58 6.20 -1.03 11.11
N SER A 59 6.66 -2.14 10.51
CA SER A 59 7.92 -2.79 10.84
C SER A 59 9.14 -2.07 10.25
N SER A 60 10.35 -2.58 10.52
CA SER A 60 11.59 -2.07 9.91
C SER A 60 11.59 -2.13 8.38
N PHE A 61 10.87 -3.09 7.79
CA PHE A 61 10.76 -3.28 6.35
C PHE A 61 9.62 -2.48 5.72
N LEU A 62 8.59 -2.15 6.50
CA LEU A 62 7.38 -1.45 6.02
C LEU A 62 7.12 -0.26 6.93
N GLN A 63 7.67 0.88 6.57
CA GLN A 63 7.67 2.06 7.42
C GLN A 63 6.49 2.95 7.10
N ARG A 64 5.73 3.35 8.12
CA ARG A 64 4.58 4.26 7.99
C ARG A 64 3.55 3.74 6.98
N THR A 65 3.38 2.41 6.88
CA THR A 65 2.35 1.79 6.03
C THR A 65 0.98 1.82 6.68
N VAL A 66 0.89 2.14 7.98
CA VAL A 66 -0.37 2.46 8.66
C VAL A 66 -0.19 3.77 9.42
N GLY A 67 -1.14 4.70 9.27
CA GLY A 67 -1.06 6.00 9.93
C GLY A 67 -2.27 6.89 9.66
N LEU A 68 -2.09 8.18 9.90
CA LEU A 68 -3.10 9.21 9.61
C LEU A 68 -2.66 10.08 8.44
N ILE A 69 -3.62 10.46 7.61
CA ILE A 69 -3.46 11.44 6.55
C ILE A 69 -3.28 12.84 7.16
N ASP A 70 -2.32 13.61 6.68
CA ASP A 70 -2.03 14.95 7.18
C ASP A 70 -3.14 15.97 6.84
N ALA A 71 -3.03 17.18 7.38
CA ALA A 71 -4.00 18.25 7.14
C ALA A 71 -4.12 18.69 5.66
N ARG A 72 -3.19 18.28 4.80
CA ARG A 72 -3.19 18.55 3.36
C ARG A 72 -3.71 17.37 2.54
N GLY A 73 -4.17 16.29 3.18
CA GLY A 73 -4.66 15.10 2.48
C GLY A 73 -3.55 14.13 2.04
N ARG A 74 -2.35 14.23 2.63
CA ARG A 74 -1.18 13.48 2.18
C ARG A 74 -0.55 12.64 3.27
N ALA A 75 0.14 11.59 2.86
CA ALA A 75 1.02 10.80 3.73
C ALA A 75 2.22 10.27 2.93
N SER A 76 3.17 9.68 3.65
CA SER A 76 4.32 9.01 3.05
C SER A 76 4.59 7.70 3.76
N ALA A 77 4.81 6.64 2.98
CA ALA A 77 5.23 5.33 3.44
C ALA A 77 6.55 4.94 2.77
N ALA A 78 7.28 4.00 3.34
CA ALA A 78 8.47 3.44 2.71
C ALA A 78 8.47 1.91 2.81
N ILE A 79 8.83 1.27 1.70
CA ILE A 79 9.01 -0.16 1.59
C ILE A 79 10.49 -0.41 1.44
N VAL A 80 11.06 -1.14 2.39
CA VAL A 80 12.46 -1.54 2.43
C VAL A 80 12.51 -3.03 2.16
N LEU A 81 12.91 -3.40 0.95
CA LEU A 81 13.13 -4.79 0.57
C LEU A 81 14.58 -5.19 0.83
N PRO A 82 14.83 -6.20 1.68
CA PRO A 82 16.14 -6.77 1.79
C PRO A 82 16.50 -7.48 0.48
N PRO A 83 17.80 -7.57 0.13
CA PRO A 83 18.23 -8.35 -1.03
C PRO A 83 17.81 -9.82 -0.83
N ALA A 84 16.88 -10.31 -1.66
CA ALA A 84 16.44 -11.69 -1.62
C ALA A 84 16.13 -12.21 -3.03
N GLN A 85 16.49 -13.47 -3.31
CA GLN A 85 16.23 -14.06 -4.64
C GLN A 85 14.74 -14.16 -4.97
N VAL A 86 13.88 -14.27 -3.96
CA VAL A 86 12.41 -14.34 -4.12
C VAL A 86 11.82 -13.11 -4.82
N PHE A 87 12.52 -11.97 -4.79
CA PHE A 87 12.05 -10.73 -5.42
C PHE A 87 12.70 -10.44 -6.76
N ALA A 88 13.63 -11.28 -7.26
CA ALA A 88 14.43 -10.95 -8.44
C ALA A 88 13.60 -10.68 -9.71
N ASP A 89 12.46 -11.37 -9.85
CA ASP A 89 11.53 -11.24 -10.97
C ASP A 89 10.09 -10.91 -10.51
N ALA A 90 9.93 -10.42 -9.27
CA ALA A 90 8.61 -10.15 -8.71
C ALA A 90 8.10 -8.76 -9.13
N GLU A 91 6.90 -8.70 -9.70
CA GLU A 91 6.15 -7.46 -9.88
C GLU A 91 5.32 -7.20 -8.62
N LEU A 92 5.80 -6.28 -7.78
CA LEU A 92 5.13 -5.95 -6.52
C LEU A 92 4.30 -4.67 -6.71
N HIS A 93 2.99 -4.81 -6.73
CA HIS A 93 2.07 -3.68 -6.78
C HIS A 93 1.73 -3.22 -5.37
N HIS A 94 1.68 -1.92 -5.12
CA HIS A 94 1.25 -1.35 -3.86
C HIS A 94 0.18 -0.30 -4.06
N GLY A 95 -0.77 -0.26 -3.14
CA GLY A 95 -1.83 0.73 -3.12
C GLY A 95 -2.25 0.96 -1.68
N PHE A 96 -3.06 1.99 -1.47
CA PHE A 96 -3.59 2.28 -0.15
C PHE A 96 -5.10 2.49 -0.20
N PHE A 97 -5.71 2.34 0.95
CA PHE A 97 -7.06 2.80 1.19
C PHE A 97 -7.11 3.62 2.46
N VAL A 98 -8.12 4.47 2.55
CA VAL A 98 -8.40 5.28 3.74
C VAL A 98 -9.75 4.90 4.31
N PHE A 99 -9.87 4.99 5.62
CA PHE A 99 -11.12 4.74 6.32
C PHE A 99 -11.45 5.86 7.30
N ASP A 100 -12.74 6.08 7.49
CA ASP A 100 -13.26 7.08 8.41
C ASP A 100 -13.21 6.59 9.88
N ALA A 101 -13.68 7.43 10.80
CA ALA A 101 -13.72 7.10 12.22
C ALA A 101 -14.67 5.93 12.58
N THR A 102 -15.54 5.52 11.65
CA THR A 102 -16.44 4.36 11.80
C THR A 102 -15.80 3.06 11.31
N GLY A 103 -14.64 3.15 10.65
CA GLY A 103 -13.93 2.02 10.05
C GLY A 103 -14.37 1.68 8.63
N LEU A 104 -15.22 2.50 8.01
CA LEU A 104 -15.62 2.31 6.62
C LEU A 104 -14.53 2.84 5.69
N VAL A 105 -14.17 2.04 4.69
CA VAL A 105 -13.29 2.50 3.61
C VAL A 105 -14.03 3.57 2.80
N THR A 106 -13.37 4.71 2.57
CA THR A 106 -13.97 5.87 1.90
C THR A 106 -13.24 6.29 0.63
N ALA A 107 -11.97 5.91 0.46
CA ALA A 107 -11.26 6.04 -0.80
C ALA A 107 -10.16 4.98 -0.93
N THR A 108 -9.80 4.67 -2.18
CA THR A 108 -8.72 3.76 -2.57
C THR A 108 -7.82 4.45 -3.58
N SER A 109 -6.55 4.04 -3.64
CA SER A 109 -5.62 4.51 -4.66
C SER A 109 -5.60 3.60 -5.88
N ASN A 110 -4.99 4.09 -6.95
CA ASN A 110 -4.49 3.21 -7.99
C ASN A 110 -3.28 2.38 -7.49
N PRO A 111 -3.07 1.18 -8.02
CA PRO A 111 -1.88 0.39 -7.72
C PRO A 111 -0.66 1.01 -8.42
N GLN A 112 0.47 1.06 -7.70
CA GLN A 112 1.77 1.51 -8.19
C GLN A 112 2.72 0.33 -8.19
N LEU A 113 3.47 0.14 -9.29
CA LEU A 113 4.50 -0.88 -9.36
C LEU A 113 5.71 -0.47 -8.51
N LEU A 114 6.26 -1.43 -7.79
CA LEU A 114 7.53 -1.27 -7.09
C LEU A 114 8.68 -1.45 -8.09
N GLU A 115 9.45 -0.41 -8.33
CA GLU A 115 10.61 -0.49 -9.21
C GLU A 115 11.82 -1.00 -8.42
N LEU A 116 12.18 -2.26 -8.64
CA LEU A 116 13.41 -2.81 -8.11
C LEU A 116 14.59 -2.23 -8.88
N LEU A 117 15.48 -1.53 -8.18
CA LEU A 117 16.73 -1.02 -8.76
C LEU A 117 17.52 -2.21 -9.34
N ARG A 118 17.78 -2.19 -10.64
CA ARG A 118 18.53 -3.22 -11.35
C ARG A 118 20.04 -3.06 -11.21
#